data_AF-A0A286A554-F1
#
_entry.id   AF-A0A286A554-F1
#
_cell.length_a   1.000
_cell.length_b   1.000
_cell.length_c   1.000
_cell.angle_alpha   90.00
_cell.angle_beta   90.00
_cell.angle_gamma   90.00
#
_symmetry.space_group_name_H-M   'P 1'
#
loop_
_entity.id
_entity.type
_entity.pdbx_description
1 polymer ?
#
loop_
_entity_poly.entity_id
_entity_poly.type
_entity_poly.pdbx_seq_one_letter_code
_entity_poly.pdbx_strand_id
1 'polypeptide(L)'
;MKRKLYGACGIAALAFAACSEDNGSNAFNEQGPVADASSSSVVAPLSSLAESSGSVEQSSSSLFGLSSSAPVPESSSSEAELSSSSAALSSSSAELLSSSSTVLSSSSSSCRRMQWSGYDNDSTVVMEACGDSAWPQDAVVDGVWRVVETDSSCPYCGVYDERVGQVVKGNSSIAWNEGVGENGEVLTSTVLHCGGVCGTAVLKKGTLTYNPFVSVGFTLARDGSGKPVPVDVSTWNGICISYSSAAAPSLELDLGDSLNAAFGYAQPTVSLPKSSTGTRRCLTWDQFKFPSWFKGEAEGWRENTGLVASKHLVGVRFKLQALEGNYIFHIAFLGSNDLGVERFY
;
A
#
# COMPACT_ATOMS: atom_id res chain seq x y z
N MET A 1 -12.35 -4.18 55.79
CA MET A 1 -11.94 -5.55 55.40
C MET A 1 -12.68 -5.95 54.14
N LYS A 2 -12.06 -5.88 52.96
CA LYS A 2 -12.68 -6.28 51.69
C LYS A 2 -11.79 -7.38 51.08
N ARG A 3 -12.32 -8.60 50.98
CA ARG A 3 -11.60 -9.78 50.47
C ARG A 3 -11.59 -9.76 48.94
N LYS A 4 -10.41 -9.96 48.35
CA LYS A 4 -10.22 -10.24 46.92
C LYS A 4 -10.36 -11.75 46.69
N LEU A 5 -11.20 -12.14 45.73
CA LEU A 5 -11.27 -13.50 45.19
C LEU A 5 -10.53 -13.50 43.85
N TYR A 6 -9.47 -14.31 43.76
CA TYR A 6 -8.79 -14.63 42.50
C TYR A 6 -9.47 -15.85 41.88
N GLY A 7 -10.04 -15.69 40.70
CA GLY A 7 -10.55 -16.78 39.87
C GLY A 7 -9.47 -17.21 38.87
N ALA A 8 -9.06 -18.47 38.96
CA ALA A 8 -8.22 -19.14 37.98
C ALA A 8 -9.01 -19.40 36.68
N CYS A 9 -8.38 -19.20 35.52
CA CYS A 9 -8.93 -19.63 34.23
C CYS A 9 -7.97 -20.64 33.60
N GLY A 10 -8.52 -21.81 33.30
CA GLY A 10 -7.81 -23.02 32.89
C GLY A 10 -7.33 -22.99 31.45
N ILE A 11 -6.26 -23.76 31.24
CA ILE A 11 -5.68 -24.07 29.94
C ILE A 11 -6.55 -25.14 29.28
N ALA A 12 -7.13 -24.84 28.12
CA ALA A 12 -7.74 -25.82 27.23
C ALA A 12 -6.75 -26.14 26.10
N ALA A 13 -6.18 -27.35 26.14
CA ALA A 13 -5.39 -27.89 25.04
C ALA A 13 -6.33 -28.52 24.00
N LEU A 14 -6.34 -27.98 22.78
CA LEU A 14 -6.99 -28.59 21.63
C LEU A 14 -5.95 -29.40 20.85
N ALA A 15 -6.13 -30.72 20.84
CA ALA A 15 -5.39 -31.64 19.99
C ALA A 15 -6.03 -31.66 18.59
N PHE A 16 -5.24 -31.35 17.55
CA PHE A 16 -5.62 -31.63 16.16
C PHE A 16 -5.04 -32.99 15.76
N ALA A 17 -5.93 -33.92 15.40
CA ALA A 17 -5.58 -35.17 14.74
C ALA A 17 -5.31 -34.89 13.26
N ALA A 18 -4.13 -35.30 12.77
CA ALA A 18 -3.77 -35.27 11.36
C ALA A 18 -4.17 -36.61 10.71
N CYS A 19 -4.98 -36.55 9.66
CA CYS A 19 -5.16 -37.68 8.75
C CYS A 19 -4.08 -37.60 7.67
N SER A 20 -3.19 -38.58 7.70
CA SER A 20 -2.22 -38.92 6.65
C SER A 20 -2.92 -39.83 5.65
N GLU A 21 -2.96 -39.46 4.38
CA GLU A 21 -3.29 -40.40 3.31
C GLU A 21 -2.12 -40.47 2.33
N ASP A 22 -1.49 -41.65 2.37
CA ASP A 22 -0.51 -42.14 1.40
C ASP A 22 -1.20 -42.41 0.05
N ASN A 23 -0.50 -42.10 -1.04
CA ASN A 23 -0.59 -42.87 -2.27
C ASN A 23 0.73 -42.78 -3.03
N GLY A 24 1.54 -43.84 -2.91
CA GLY A 24 2.38 -44.31 -4.03
C GLY A 24 1.48 -44.84 -5.16
N SER A 25 1.94 -45.14 -6.35
CA SER A 25 3.26 -45.30 -6.95
C SER A 25 3.05 -45.45 -8.46
N ASN A 26 4.04 -45.09 -9.27
CA ASN A 26 4.50 -45.78 -10.50
C ASN A 26 5.29 -44.76 -11.34
N ALA A 27 6.63 -44.82 -11.31
CA ALA A 27 7.46 -45.70 -12.14
C ALA A 27 7.37 -45.35 -13.63
N PHE A 28 8.30 -44.53 -14.11
CA PHE A 28 8.86 -44.72 -15.44
C PHE A 28 10.36 -44.43 -15.43
N ASN A 29 11.05 -45.34 -16.10
CA ASN A 29 12.48 -45.60 -16.13
C ASN A 29 13.00 -45.05 -17.46
N GLU A 30 14.09 -44.28 -17.47
CA GLU A 30 15.06 -44.32 -18.58
C GLU A 30 16.42 -43.76 -18.17
N GLN A 31 17.46 -44.46 -18.63
CA GLN A 31 18.87 -44.39 -18.26
C GLN A 31 19.61 -43.34 -19.13
N GLY A 32 20.36 -42.39 -18.54
CA GLY A 32 21.85 -42.35 -18.56
C GLY A 32 22.43 -41.39 -19.62
N PRO A 33 23.75 -41.05 -19.66
CA PRO A 33 24.83 -41.22 -18.67
C PRO A 33 25.74 -39.97 -18.40
N VAL A 34 26.40 -39.99 -17.23
CA VAL A 34 27.82 -39.65 -16.90
C VAL A 34 28.52 -38.41 -17.50
N ALA A 35 29.03 -37.53 -16.62
CA ALA A 35 30.39 -36.96 -16.71
C ALA A 35 30.85 -36.37 -15.36
N ASP A 36 32.16 -36.48 -15.13
CA ASP A 36 32.89 -36.47 -13.87
C ASP A 36 33.20 -35.10 -13.22
N ALA A 37 33.41 -35.21 -11.90
CA ALA A 37 34.32 -34.51 -11.00
C ALA A 37 35.18 -33.33 -11.51
N SER A 38 35.23 -32.27 -10.70
CA SER A 38 36.49 -31.71 -10.22
C SER A 38 36.30 -30.85 -8.96
N SER A 39 37.07 -31.23 -7.93
CA SER A 39 37.28 -30.52 -6.68
C SER A 39 38.33 -29.43 -6.84
N SER A 40 38.19 -28.31 -6.13
CA SER A 40 39.36 -27.58 -5.62
C SER A 40 38.97 -26.62 -4.50
N SER A 41 39.37 -27.01 -3.31
CA SER A 41 39.54 -26.23 -2.09
C SER A 41 40.66 -25.20 -2.21
N VAL A 42 40.50 -24.01 -1.63
CA VAL A 42 41.64 -23.23 -1.12
C VAL A 42 41.27 -22.63 0.22
N VAL A 43 42.19 -22.80 1.17
CA VAL A 43 42.10 -22.48 2.60
C VAL A 43 43.05 -21.31 2.89
N ALA A 44 42.55 -20.30 3.64
CA ALA A 44 43.26 -19.40 4.56
C ALA A 44 44.31 -18.40 3.96
N PRO A 45 44.73 -17.32 4.68
CA PRO A 45 44.63 -17.12 6.12
C PRO A 45 44.22 -15.74 6.67
N LEU A 46 44.00 -15.80 7.99
CA LEU A 46 43.89 -14.76 9.02
C LEU A 46 45.08 -13.80 9.08
N SER A 47 44.79 -12.54 9.38
CA SER A 47 45.63 -11.58 10.14
C SER A 47 44.71 -10.41 10.57
N SER A 48 44.20 -10.34 11.80
CA SER A 48 44.81 -9.96 13.08
C SER A 48 44.89 -8.44 13.33
N LEU A 49 44.24 -8.03 14.44
CA LEU A 49 44.58 -6.95 15.40
C LEU A 49 44.41 -5.48 14.97
N ALA A 50 43.52 -4.73 15.65
CA ALA A 50 43.87 -3.87 16.81
C ALA A 50 42.79 -2.80 17.14
N GLU A 51 42.39 -2.76 18.42
CA GLU A 51 42.12 -1.60 19.32
C GLU A 51 41.29 -0.39 18.80
N SER A 52 40.07 -0.13 19.30
CA SER A 52 39.70 0.61 20.54
C SER A 52 40.47 1.93 20.70
N SER A 53 39.89 3.13 20.83
CA SER A 53 38.86 3.53 21.80
C SER A 53 38.35 4.94 21.43
N GLY A 54 37.02 5.14 21.41
CA GLY A 54 36.39 6.47 21.31
C GLY A 54 35.92 6.94 22.68
N SER A 55 36.45 8.07 23.14
CA SER A 55 36.15 8.70 24.42
C SER A 55 34.76 9.34 24.45
N VAL A 56 34.12 9.16 25.61
CA VAL A 56 32.83 9.72 26.03
C VAL A 56 32.99 11.21 26.31
N GLU A 57 32.21 12.06 25.65
CA GLU A 57 31.93 13.41 26.14
C GLU A 57 30.47 13.50 26.59
N GLN A 58 30.34 13.76 27.89
CA GLN A 58 29.13 14.24 28.54
C GLN A 58 28.84 15.65 28.05
N SER A 59 27.57 15.97 27.82
CA SER A 59 27.10 17.34 28.07
C SER A 59 25.64 17.34 28.49
N SER A 60 25.49 17.80 29.72
CA SER A 60 24.29 18.14 30.45
C SER A 60 23.67 19.45 29.93
N SER A 61 22.54 19.81 30.55
CA SER A 61 21.91 21.14 30.61
C SER A 61 20.92 21.45 29.46
N SER A 62 19.79 22.11 29.67
CA SER A 62 19.18 22.70 30.88
C SER A 62 17.75 23.14 30.57
N LEU A 63 16.95 23.16 31.62
CA LEU A 63 15.66 23.84 31.78
C LEU A 63 15.63 25.29 31.27
N PHE A 64 14.58 25.62 30.52
CA PHE A 64 13.86 26.91 30.51
C PHE A 64 12.40 26.56 30.12
N GLY A 65 11.32 26.99 30.77
CA GLY A 65 11.11 28.12 31.67
C GLY A 65 10.31 29.21 30.95
N LEU A 66 9.06 29.41 31.38
CA LEU A 66 8.13 30.55 31.11
C LEU A 66 7.25 30.41 29.85
N SER A 67 5.93 30.22 29.97
CA SER A 67 4.89 31.17 30.41
C SER A 67 4.59 32.25 29.38
N SER A 68 3.39 32.22 28.79
CA SER A 68 2.33 33.19 29.12
C SER A 68 1.18 33.15 28.12
N SER A 69 -0.02 33.14 28.69
CA SER A 69 -1.32 33.33 28.09
C SER A 69 -1.50 34.73 27.50
N ALA A 70 -2.32 34.84 26.45
CA ALA A 70 -3.15 36.03 26.23
C ALA A 70 -4.46 35.65 25.49
N PRO A 71 -5.57 36.40 25.70
CA PRO A 71 -6.93 35.93 25.42
C PRO A 71 -7.70 36.77 24.34
N VAL A 72 -8.78 36.17 23.79
CA VAL A 72 -10.01 36.74 23.14
C VAL A 72 -9.90 37.83 22.03
N PRO A 73 -10.81 37.87 21.01
CA PRO A 73 -12.23 38.20 21.24
C PRO A 73 -13.28 37.41 20.45
N GLU A 74 -14.45 37.33 21.08
CA GLU A 74 -15.77 37.07 20.50
C GLU A 74 -16.11 38.11 19.41
N SER A 75 -16.89 37.69 18.40
CA SER A 75 -17.90 38.54 17.76
C SER A 75 -18.98 37.71 17.06
N SER A 76 -20.12 37.74 17.73
CA SER A 76 -21.52 37.52 17.38
C SER A 76 -22.00 37.65 15.91
N SER A 77 -22.80 36.66 15.53
CA SER A 77 -24.17 36.71 14.94
C SER A 77 -24.58 37.82 13.96
N SER A 78 -25.18 37.41 12.85
CA SER A 78 -26.51 37.89 12.46
C SER A 78 -27.21 36.90 11.53
N GLU A 79 -28.36 36.41 11.99
CA GLU A 79 -29.37 35.72 11.20
C GLU A 79 -30.20 36.74 10.41
N ALA A 80 -30.65 36.36 9.22
CA ALA A 80 -31.73 37.03 8.52
C ALA A 80 -32.66 35.97 7.94
N GLU A 81 -33.88 35.93 8.48
CA GLU A 81 -35.02 35.15 7.98
C GLU A 81 -35.88 35.94 6.98
N LEU A 82 -36.81 35.20 6.36
CA LEU A 82 -38.04 35.59 5.66
C LEU A 82 -37.84 36.03 4.18
N SER A 83 -38.62 35.60 3.19
CA SER A 83 -40.00 35.11 3.20
C SER A 83 -40.39 34.40 1.89
N SER A 84 -41.35 33.48 2.01
CA SER A 84 -42.07 32.76 0.95
C SER A 84 -42.92 33.66 0.05
N SER A 85 -43.18 33.25 -1.20
CA SER A 85 -44.51 33.35 -1.84
C SER A 85 -44.60 32.52 -3.13
N SER A 86 -45.60 31.66 -3.13
CA SER A 86 -46.12 30.79 -4.18
C SER A 86 -46.88 31.53 -5.29
N ALA A 87 -46.79 31.04 -6.52
CA ALA A 87 -47.86 31.16 -7.50
C ALA A 87 -47.94 29.88 -8.35
N ALA A 88 -49.08 29.20 -8.26
CA ALA A 88 -49.49 28.09 -9.10
C ALA A 88 -50.39 28.62 -10.22
N LEU A 89 -50.20 28.14 -11.45
CA LEU A 89 -51.22 28.10 -12.49
C LEU A 89 -51.07 26.81 -13.30
N SER A 90 -52.19 26.11 -13.44
CA SER A 90 -52.36 24.79 -14.05
C SER A 90 -52.65 24.85 -15.55
N SER A 91 -52.41 23.70 -16.22
CA SER A 91 -53.17 23.12 -17.36
C SER A 91 -53.02 23.80 -18.74
N SER A 92 -52.91 23.13 -19.88
CA SER A 92 -52.94 21.71 -20.29
C SER A 92 -52.43 21.61 -21.73
N SER A 93 -52.03 20.40 -22.12
CA SER A 93 -52.41 19.70 -23.38
C SER A 93 -51.22 19.04 -24.07
N ALA A 94 -51.37 17.71 -24.21
CA ALA A 94 -50.52 16.83 -24.97
C ALA A 94 -50.46 17.22 -26.45
N GLU A 95 -49.37 16.84 -27.12
CA GLU A 95 -49.38 16.07 -28.37
C GLU A 95 -47.99 15.45 -28.58
N LEU A 96 -48.00 14.30 -29.25
CA LEU A 96 -46.95 13.29 -29.34
C LEU A 96 -45.94 13.58 -30.47
N LEU A 97 -44.85 12.80 -30.43
CA LEU A 97 -43.89 12.49 -31.51
C LEU A 97 -42.70 13.46 -31.66
N SER A 98 -41.54 13.07 -31.13
CA SER A 98 -40.50 12.43 -31.97
C SER A 98 -39.28 12.13 -31.09
N SER A 99 -39.06 10.83 -30.84
CA SER A 99 -37.90 10.32 -30.14
C SER A 99 -36.65 10.57 -30.97
N SER A 100 -35.87 11.58 -30.58
CA SER A 100 -34.45 11.68 -30.89
C SER A 100 -33.76 11.90 -29.55
N SER A 101 -33.31 10.81 -28.96
CA SER A 101 -32.50 10.80 -27.76
C SER A 101 -31.11 11.36 -28.09
N THR A 102 -31.03 12.69 -28.22
CA THR A 102 -29.79 13.39 -27.90
C THR A 102 -29.60 13.19 -26.41
N VAL A 103 -28.75 12.24 -26.07
CA VAL A 103 -28.10 12.15 -24.77
C VAL A 103 -27.62 13.55 -24.43
N LEU A 104 -28.40 14.23 -23.59
CA LEU A 104 -27.93 15.35 -22.81
C LEU A 104 -26.75 14.79 -22.05
N SER A 105 -25.56 15.09 -22.56
CA SER A 105 -24.34 15.01 -21.77
C SER A 105 -24.60 15.95 -20.61
N SER A 106 -25.09 15.39 -19.51
CA SER A 106 -25.18 16.07 -18.24
C SER A 106 -23.77 16.53 -17.95
N SER A 107 -23.53 17.82 -18.15
CA SER A 107 -22.36 18.53 -17.70
C SER A 107 -22.38 18.58 -16.17
N SER A 108 -22.34 17.42 -15.52
CA SER A 108 -21.68 17.36 -14.24
C SER A 108 -20.23 17.62 -14.56
N SER A 109 -19.66 18.68 -14.02
CA SER A 109 -18.22 18.82 -13.81
C SER A 109 -17.74 17.76 -12.80
N SER A 110 -18.15 16.51 -13.00
CA SER A 110 -17.73 15.33 -12.28
C SER A 110 -16.29 15.10 -12.73
N CYS A 111 -15.37 15.68 -11.96
CA CYS A 111 -13.95 15.41 -12.09
C CYS A 111 -13.74 13.93 -12.42
N ARG A 112 -13.06 13.60 -13.51
CA ARG A 112 -12.63 12.21 -13.72
C ARG A 112 -11.47 11.97 -12.78
N ARG A 113 -11.50 10.83 -12.13
CA ARG A 113 -10.70 10.53 -10.95
C ARG A 113 -9.65 9.50 -11.32
N MET A 114 -8.79 9.15 -10.37
CA MET A 114 -7.78 8.10 -10.59
C MET A 114 -8.43 6.90 -11.28
N GLN A 115 -7.93 6.54 -12.46
CA GLN A 115 -8.39 5.38 -13.19
C GLN A 115 -7.22 4.79 -13.97
N TRP A 116 -7.06 3.49 -13.83
CA TRP A 116 -6.07 2.72 -14.56
C TRP A 116 -6.61 1.32 -14.82
N SER A 117 -6.51 0.92 -16.08
CA SER A 117 -6.80 -0.43 -16.55
C SER A 117 -5.59 -0.93 -17.30
N GLY A 118 -5.09 -2.11 -16.93
CA GLY A 118 -3.97 -2.70 -17.63
C GLY A 118 -4.25 -3.05 -19.10
N TYR A 119 -5.53 -3.10 -19.50
CA TYR A 119 -5.94 -3.30 -20.89
C TYR A 119 -5.70 -2.09 -21.79
N ASP A 120 -5.51 -0.90 -21.22
CA ASP A 120 -5.25 0.31 -22.00
C ASP A 120 -3.81 0.37 -22.50
N ASN A 121 -3.00 -0.66 -22.22
CA ASN A 121 -1.60 -0.79 -22.63
C ASN A 121 -0.70 0.35 -22.12
N ASP A 122 -1.14 1.07 -21.10
CA ASP A 122 -0.41 2.14 -20.43
C ASP A 122 0.03 1.69 -19.03
N SER A 123 1.30 1.89 -18.71
CA SER A 123 1.89 1.67 -17.38
C SER A 123 1.69 2.85 -16.42
N THR A 124 0.88 3.83 -16.83
CA THR A 124 0.65 5.06 -16.09
C THR A 124 -0.78 5.10 -15.60
N VAL A 125 -0.95 5.28 -14.29
CA VAL A 125 -2.25 5.56 -13.70
C VAL A 125 -2.67 6.97 -14.10
N VAL A 126 -3.75 7.07 -14.89
CA VAL A 126 -4.29 8.36 -15.29
C VAL A 126 -4.90 9.03 -14.05
N MET A 127 -4.39 10.22 -13.74
CA MET A 127 -4.92 11.09 -12.70
C MET A 127 -5.21 12.44 -13.33
N GLU A 128 -6.46 12.86 -13.27
CA GLU A 128 -6.79 14.26 -13.56
C GLU A 128 -6.77 15.04 -12.25
N ALA A 129 -6.05 16.16 -12.26
CA ALA A 129 -6.16 17.16 -11.21
C ALA A 129 -7.58 17.76 -11.29
N CYS A 130 -8.41 17.52 -10.27
CA CYS A 130 -9.70 18.17 -10.18
C CYS A 130 -9.50 19.69 -10.10
N GLY A 131 -10.40 20.49 -10.68
CA GLY A 131 -10.28 21.95 -10.75
C GLY A 131 -10.10 22.69 -9.41
N ASP A 132 -10.31 22.00 -8.27
CA ASP A 132 -10.07 22.48 -6.91
C ASP A 132 -8.99 21.66 -6.15
N SER A 133 -8.20 20.84 -6.84
CA SER A 133 -7.23 19.95 -6.22
C SER A 133 -6.19 20.78 -5.46
N ALA A 134 -6.16 20.61 -4.14
CA ALA A 134 -5.18 21.20 -3.23
C ALA A 134 -3.77 20.58 -3.40
N TRP A 135 -3.43 20.18 -4.63
CA TRP A 135 -2.10 19.72 -4.97
C TRP A 135 -1.14 20.91 -4.86
N PRO A 136 0.12 20.68 -4.45
CA PRO A 136 1.14 21.71 -4.50
C PRO A 136 1.22 22.35 -5.91
N GLN A 137 1.48 23.65 -5.99
CA GLN A 137 1.46 24.40 -7.26
C GLN A 137 2.44 23.87 -8.32
N ASP A 138 3.49 23.18 -7.89
CA ASP A 138 4.53 22.58 -8.73
C ASP A 138 4.41 21.06 -8.86
N ALA A 139 3.34 20.47 -8.33
CA ALA A 139 3.09 19.04 -8.44
C ALA A 139 2.66 18.65 -9.86
N VAL A 140 3.41 17.73 -10.46
CA VAL A 140 3.13 17.11 -11.75
C VAL A 140 2.63 15.69 -11.50
N VAL A 141 1.53 15.33 -12.16
CA VAL A 141 0.98 13.97 -12.20
C VAL A 141 2.05 12.98 -12.63
N ASP A 142 2.20 11.88 -11.89
CA ASP A 142 3.16 10.82 -12.19
C ASP A 142 2.46 9.53 -12.60
N GLY A 143 1.87 8.79 -11.66
CA GLY A 143 1.05 7.61 -11.95
C GLY A 143 1.82 6.38 -12.42
N VAL A 144 3.11 6.49 -12.69
CA VAL A 144 3.91 5.41 -13.25
C VAL A 144 4.15 4.30 -12.23
N TRP A 145 3.86 3.05 -12.61
CA TRP A 145 4.21 1.86 -11.82
C TRP A 145 5.73 1.64 -11.80
N ARG A 146 6.39 2.24 -10.80
CA ARG A 146 7.85 2.18 -10.60
C ARG A 146 8.27 1.86 -9.18
N VAL A 147 7.33 1.84 -8.23
CA VAL A 147 7.65 1.50 -6.85
C VAL A 147 7.75 -0.02 -6.78
N VAL A 148 8.97 -0.53 -6.65
CA VAL A 148 9.24 -1.94 -6.35
C VAL A 148 10.08 -1.96 -5.09
N GLU A 149 9.49 -2.43 -4.01
CA GLU A 149 10.19 -2.55 -2.72
C GLU A 149 10.15 -3.99 -2.25
N THR A 150 11.26 -4.45 -1.71
CA THR A 150 11.40 -5.81 -1.18
C THR A 150 12.04 -5.73 0.18
N ASP A 151 11.87 -6.77 0.98
CA ASP A 151 12.58 -6.92 2.25
C ASP A 151 14.12 -6.95 2.10
N SER A 152 14.65 -7.14 0.89
CA SER A 152 16.08 -7.10 0.57
C SER A 152 16.58 -5.69 0.20
N SER A 153 15.78 -4.94 -0.56
CA SER A 153 16.14 -3.61 -1.08
C SER A 153 15.69 -2.44 -0.20
N CYS A 154 14.72 -2.66 0.68
CA CYS A 154 14.19 -1.63 1.57
C CYS A 154 15.28 -1.10 2.53
N PRO A 155 15.56 0.22 2.56
CA PRO A 155 16.62 0.80 3.40
C PRO A 155 16.40 0.62 4.90
N TYR A 156 15.13 0.61 5.30
CA TYR A 156 14.70 0.58 6.70
C TYR A 156 14.23 -0.79 7.18
N CYS A 157 14.26 -1.78 6.29
CA CYS A 157 13.86 -3.13 6.60
C CYS A 157 15.05 -3.94 7.09
N GLY A 158 14.77 -4.84 8.02
CA GLY A 158 15.75 -5.77 8.56
C GLY A 158 15.63 -5.86 10.07
N VAL A 159 16.44 -6.73 10.64
CA VAL A 159 16.57 -6.92 12.08
C VAL A 159 18.04 -6.77 12.41
N TYR A 160 18.38 -5.98 13.43
CA TYR A 160 19.75 -5.97 13.92
C TYR A 160 20.02 -7.31 14.61
N ASP A 161 20.96 -8.10 14.07
CA ASP A 161 21.37 -9.37 14.68
C ASP A 161 22.68 -9.14 15.44
N GLU A 162 22.57 -9.12 16.77
CA GLU A 162 23.69 -8.89 17.68
C GLU A 162 24.83 -9.92 17.51
N ARG A 163 24.53 -11.14 17.03
CA ARG A 163 25.53 -12.20 16.86
C ARG A 163 26.48 -11.89 15.70
N VAL A 164 25.99 -11.20 14.69
CA VAL A 164 26.76 -10.81 13.49
C VAL A 164 27.09 -9.32 13.47
N GLY A 165 26.57 -8.54 14.43
CA GLY A 165 26.85 -7.10 14.54
C GLY A 165 26.35 -6.28 13.34
N GLN A 166 25.32 -6.76 12.64
CA GLN A 166 24.82 -6.14 11.41
C GLN A 166 23.30 -6.28 11.27
N VAL A 167 22.71 -5.39 10.45
CA VAL A 167 21.31 -5.51 10.04
C VAL A 167 21.19 -6.63 9.02
N VAL A 168 20.42 -7.67 9.37
CA VAL A 168 20.09 -8.76 8.46
C VAL A 168 18.75 -8.49 7.78
N LYS A 169 18.68 -8.81 6.48
CA LYS A 169 17.53 -8.56 5.61
C LYS A 169 16.96 -9.86 5.03
N GLY A 170 15.78 -9.75 4.44
CA GLY A 170 15.24 -10.83 3.62
C GLY A 170 15.98 -10.91 2.29
N ASN A 171 15.55 -11.83 1.43
CA ASN A 171 16.09 -12.01 0.09
C ASN A 171 14.95 -12.15 -0.94
N SER A 172 13.84 -11.46 -0.69
CA SER A 172 12.68 -11.53 -1.56
C SER A 172 12.88 -10.71 -2.83
N SER A 173 12.24 -11.16 -3.90
CA SER A 173 12.32 -10.54 -5.23
C SER A 173 11.03 -10.76 -6.00
N ILE A 174 10.87 -10.06 -7.12
CA ILE A 174 9.77 -10.29 -8.06
C ILE A 174 10.37 -10.84 -9.36
N ALA A 175 9.92 -12.03 -9.74
CA ALA A 175 10.17 -12.57 -11.07
C ALA A 175 9.05 -12.09 -12.01
N TRP A 176 9.41 -11.22 -12.95
CA TRP A 176 8.50 -10.67 -13.96
C TRP A 176 8.36 -11.63 -15.15
N ASN A 177 7.17 -11.67 -15.75
CA ASN A 177 6.87 -12.67 -16.78
C ASN A 177 7.56 -12.41 -18.14
N GLU A 178 8.18 -11.26 -18.38
CA GLU A 178 9.13 -11.00 -19.49
C GLU A 178 9.63 -9.54 -19.40
N GLY A 179 10.87 -9.27 -19.83
CA GLY A 179 11.28 -7.96 -20.36
C GLY A 179 11.21 -6.72 -19.46
N VAL A 180 11.28 -6.84 -18.13
CA VAL A 180 11.57 -5.67 -17.28
C VAL A 180 13.07 -5.41 -17.35
N GLY A 181 13.47 -4.27 -17.91
CA GLY A 181 14.88 -3.87 -17.93
C GLY A 181 15.46 -3.91 -16.52
N GLU A 182 16.73 -4.29 -16.38
CA GLU A 182 17.43 -4.51 -15.10
C GLU A 182 17.38 -3.32 -14.13
N ASN A 183 16.93 -2.14 -14.60
CA ASN A 183 16.88 -0.88 -13.87
C ASN A 183 15.48 -0.44 -13.41
N GLY A 184 14.45 -1.31 -13.50
CA GLY A 184 13.09 -0.93 -13.08
C GLY A 184 12.46 0.17 -13.96
N GLU A 185 12.95 0.31 -15.19
CA GLU A 185 12.45 1.25 -16.19
C GLU A 185 11.10 0.77 -16.70
N VAL A 186 10.07 1.08 -15.91
CA VAL A 186 8.65 1.04 -16.25
C VAL A 186 8.13 -0.37 -16.60
N LEU A 187 7.09 -0.82 -15.88
CA LEU A 187 6.46 -2.12 -16.10
C LEU A 187 5.65 -2.22 -17.41
N THR A 188 5.94 -1.39 -18.42
CA THR A 188 5.19 -1.31 -19.69
C THR A 188 5.10 -2.66 -20.40
N SER A 189 6.21 -3.39 -20.51
CA SER A 189 6.24 -4.73 -21.13
C SER A 189 5.38 -5.75 -20.35
N THR A 190 5.42 -5.68 -19.02
CA THR A 190 4.60 -6.52 -18.14
C THR A 190 3.11 -6.19 -18.27
N VAL A 191 2.76 -4.90 -18.28
CA VAL A 191 1.38 -4.42 -18.45
C VAL A 191 0.80 -4.90 -19.78
N LEU A 192 1.56 -4.75 -20.87
CA LEU A 192 1.18 -5.23 -22.20
C LEU A 192 0.94 -6.75 -22.23
N HIS A 193 1.83 -7.52 -21.59
CA HIS A 193 1.75 -8.98 -21.65
C HIS A 193 0.57 -9.55 -20.87
N CYS A 194 0.27 -8.99 -19.69
CA CYS A 194 -0.73 -9.53 -18.78
C CYS A 194 -2.08 -8.79 -18.78
N GLY A 195 -2.18 -7.65 -19.47
CA GLY A 195 -3.32 -6.75 -19.30
C GLY A 195 -3.35 -6.13 -17.90
N GLY A 196 -2.18 -5.88 -17.31
CA GLY A 196 -2.01 -5.39 -15.94
C GLY A 196 -0.64 -5.70 -15.33
N VAL A 197 -0.42 -5.30 -14.07
CA VAL A 197 0.84 -5.55 -13.37
C VAL A 197 0.82 -6.96 -12.80
N CYS A 198 1.59 -7.87 -13.40
CA CYS A 198 1.65 -9.29 -13.02
C CYS A 198 3.08 -9.72 -12.70
N GLY A 199 3.22 -10.75 -11.86
CA GLY A 199 4.53 -11.35 -11.59
C GLY A 199 4.44 -12.47 -10.58
N THR A 200 5.60 -13.05 -10.27
CA THR A 200 5.76 -14.03 -9.19
C THR A 200 6.57 -13.40 -8.06
N ALA A 201 5.93 -13.20 -6.92
CA ALA A 201 6.61 -12.84 -5.68
C ALA A 201 7.40 -14.05 -5.17
N VAL A 202 8.73 -13.97 -5.22
CA VAL A 202 9.65 -14.97 -4.69
C VAL A 202 10.03 -14.53 -3.29
N LEU A 203 9.32 -15.06 -2.29
CA LEU A 203 9.48 -14.66 -0.89
C LEU A 203 10.53 -15.53 -0.19
N LYS A 204 11.58 -14.89 0.32
CA LYS A 204 12.68 -15.55 1.05
C LYS A 204 12.93 -14.80 2.35
N LYS A 205 12.60 -15.43 3.47
CA LYS A 205 12.67 -14.88 4.82
C LYS A 205 14.11 -14.65 5.25
N GLY A 206 14.99 -15.57 4.87
CA GLY A 206 16.37 -15.56 5.36
C GLY A 206 16.37 -15.60 6.90
N THR A 207 16.91 -14.55 7.51
CA THR A 207 17.00 -14.42 8.99
C THR A 207 16.00 -13.43 9.58
N LEU A 208 15.06 -12.93 8.79
CA LEU A 208 14.01 -12.05 9.30
C LEU A 208 13.19 -12.76 10.37
N THR A 209 12.78 -12.03 11.40
CA THR A 209 11.89 -12.56 12.46
C THR A 209 10.42 -12.56 12.01
N TYR A 210 10.08 -11.71 11.04
CA TYR A 210 8.76 -11.59 10.43
C TYR A 210 8.70 -12.25 9.05
N ASN A 211 7.51 -12.32 8.47
CA ASN A 211 7.30 -12.91 7.16
C ASN A 211 7.92 -12.05 6.04
N PRO A 212 8.64 -12.64 5.08
CA PRO A 212 9.20 -11.91 3.93
C PRO A 212 8.12 -11.18 3.13
N PHE A 213 8.51 -10.11 2.44
CA PHE A 213 7.57 -9.35 1.61
C PHE A 213 8.18 -8.78 0.33
N VAL A 214 7.27 -8.52 -0.62
CA VAL A 214 7.48 -7.63 -1.76
C VAL A 214 6.30 -6.67 -1.87
N SER A 215 6.51 -5.51 -2.47
CA SER A 215 5.46 -4.58 -2.81
C SER A 215 5.70 -3.94 -4.17
N VAL A 216 4.58 -3.65 -4.84
CA VAL A 216 4.53 -2.97 -6.13
C VAL A 216 3.55 -1.82 -6.05
N GLY A 217 3.89 -0.68 -6.63
CA GLY A 217 3.10 0.53 -6.52
C GLY A 217 3.50 1.61 -7.52
N PHE A 218 2.85 2.75 -7.36
CA PHE A 218 3.09 3.96 -8.13
C PHE A 218 3.01 5.16 -7.19
N THR A 219 3.58 6.28 -7.64
CA THR A 219 3.48 7.56 -6.95
C THR A 219 2.47 8.45 -7.66
N LEU A 220 1.73 9.26 -6.91
CA LEU A 220 0.65 10.07 -7.44
C LEU A 220 1.20 11.31 -8.17
N ALA A 221 2.12 12.01 -7.55
CA ALA A 221 2.69 13.24 -8.11
C ALA A 221 4.17 13.39 -7.77
N ARG A 222 4.84 14.26 -8.53
CA ARG A 222 6.23 14.67 -8.32
C ARG A 222 6.36 16.18 -8.34
N ASP A 223 7.36 16.72 -7.66
CA ASP A 223 7.79 18.11 -7.87
C ASP A 223 8.57 18.29 -9.18
N GLY A 224 8.93 19.53 -9.50
CA GLY A 224 9.77 19.86 -10.66
C GLY A 224 11.18 19.24 -10.64
N SER A 225 11.62 18.65 -9.53
CA SER A 225 12.89 17.90 -9.42
C SER A 225 12.70 16.39 -9.61
N GLY A 226 11.46 15.93 -9.81
CA GLY A 226 11.11 14.52 -9.98
C GLY A 226 10.96 13.76 -8.66
N LYS A 227 10.93 14.44 -7.50
CA LYS A 227 10.73 13.77 -6.20
C LYS A 227 9.25 13.57 -5.93
N PRO A 228 8.83 12.41 -5.38
CA PRO A 228 7.45 12.21 -4.99
C PRO A 228 6.98 13.27 -3.99
N VAL A 229 5.80 13.84 -4.21
CA VAL A 229 5.19 14.84 -3.32
C VAL A 229 3.83 14.38 -2.81
N PRO A 230 3.47 14.73 -1.56
CA PRO A 230 2.16 14.39 -1.02
C PRO A 230 1.08 15.23 -1.69
N VAL A 231 -0.06 14.60 -1.96
CA VAL A 231 -1.25 15.24 -2.56
C VAL A 231 -2.51 14.92 -1.77
N ASP A 232 -3.48 15.82 -1.83
CA ASP A 232 -4.82 15.60 -1.27
C ASP A 232 -5.71 14.88 -2.28
N VAL A 233 -6.13 13.68 -1.93
CA VAL A 233 -7.07 12.83 -2.66
C VAL A 233 -8.27 12.42 -1.80
N SER A 234 -8.53 13.14 -0.71
CA SER A 234 -9.61 12.83 0.22
C SER A 234 -10.99 12.78 -0.44
N THR A 235 -11.18 13.51 -1.54
CA THR A 235 -12.42 13.56 -2.33
C THR A 235 -12.71 12.29 -3.14
N TRP A 236 -11.75 11.38 -3.32
CA TRP A 236 -11.93 10.12 -4.07
C TRP A 236 -12.79 9.07 -3.35
N ASN A 237 -13.14 9.34 -2.08
CA ASN A 237 -13.94 8.45 -1.21
C ASN A 237 -13.38 7.03 -1.03
N GLY A 238 -12.11 6.80 -1.41
CA GLY A 238 -11.44 5.51 -1.34
C GLY A 238 -10.79 5.07 -2.64
N ILE A 239 -10.40 3.79 -2.67
CA ILE A 239 -9.72 3.13 -3.79
C ILE A 239 -10.45 1.82 -4.14
N CYS A 240 -10.73 1.61 -5.41
CA CYS A 240 -11.10 0.32 -5.99
C CYS A 240 -9.89 -0.35 -6.63
N ILE A 241 -9.71 -1.64 -6.39
CA ILE A 241 -8.68 -2.47 -6.99
C ILE A 241 -9.28 -3.77 -7.52
N SER A 242 -8.87 -4.20 -8.72
CA SER A 242 -9.12 -5.56 -9.21
C SER A 242 -7.82 -6.32 -9.31
N TYR A 243 -7.75 -7.49 -8.68
CA TYR A 243 -6.52 -8.28 -8.59
C TYR A 243 -6.81 -9.78 -8.46
N SER A 244 -5.81 -10.60 -8.81
CA SER A 244 -5.67 -11.98 -8.34
C SER A 244 -4.33 -12.12 -7.60
N SER A 245 -4.28 -13.03 -6.63
CA SER A 245 -3.08 -13.30 -5.85
C SER A 245 -3.15 -14.68 -5.18
N ALA A 246 -2.02 -15.39 -5.21
CA ALA A 246 -1.84 -16.70 -4.56
C ALA A 246 -1.68 -16.61 -3.03
N ALA A 247 -1.38 -15.42 -2.49
CA ALA A 247 -1.40 -15.11 -1.05
C ALA A 247 -2.32 -13.90 -0.77
N ALA A 248 -2.73 -13.72 0.48
CA ALA A 248 -3.52 -12.55 0.87
C ALA A 248 -2.64 -11.29 0.85
N PRO A 249 -2.90 -10.30 -0.02
CA PRO A 249 -2.14 -9.07 -0.06
C PRO A 249 -2.69 -8.05 0.96
N SER A 250 -2.00 -6.92 1.07
CA SER A 250 -2.52 -5.69 1.66
C SER A 250 -2.35 -4.53 0.69
N LEU A 251 -3.20 -3.51 0.85
CA LEU A 251 -3.04 -2.24 0.17
C LEU A 251 -2.56 -1.21 1.20
N GLU A 252 -1.39 -0.63 0.96
CA GLU A 252 -0.72 0.35 1.83
C GLU A 252 -0.76 1.75 1.21
N LEU A 253 -0.97 2.75 2.06
CA LEU A 253 -0.91 4.17 1.71
C LEU A 253 0.49 4.70 2.05
N ASP A 254 1.22 5.11 1.02
CA ASP A 254 2.53 5.73 1.17
C ASP A 254 2.37 7.22 1.47
N LEU A 255 2.90 7.69 2.60
CA LEU A 255 2.80 9.07 3.06
C LEU A 255 4.08 9.88 2.80
N GLY A 256 5.04 9.29 2.09
CA GLY A 256 6.37 9.86 1.86
C GLY A 256 7.32 9.68 3.05
N ASP A 257 8.62 9.89 2.79
CA ASP A 257 9.70 9.53 3.72
C ASP A 257 9.53 10.13 5.11
N SER A 258 9.14 11.41 5.20
CA SER A 258 9.02 12.10 6.49
C SER A 258 7.92 11.50 7.38
N LEU A 259 6.71 11.30 6.85
CA LEU A 259 5.60 10.76 7.63
C LEU A 259 5.76 9.25 7.85
N ASN A 260 6.26 8.52 6.86
CA ASN A 260 6.58 7.11 7.02
C ASN A 260 7.60 6.91 8.15
N ALA A 261 8.68 7.70 8.18
CA ALA A 261 9.67 7.64 9.26
C ALA A 261 9.08 8.04 10.62
N ALA A 262 8.26 9.10 10.67
CA ALA A 262 7.60 9.54 11.91
C ALA A 262 6.70 8.44 12.53
N PHE A 263 6.11 7.58 11.69
CA PHE A 263 5.31 6.44 12.14
C PHE A 263 6.11 5.13 12.24
N GLY A 264 7.44 5.17 12.17
CA GLY A 264 8.29 3.98 12.23
C GLY A 264 7.96 2.98 11.11
N TYR A 265 7.64 3.49 9.93
CA TYR A 265 7.23 2.74 8.75
C TYR A 265 5.98 1.87 8.99
N ALA A 266 5.06 2.37 9.81
CA ALA A 266 3.73 1.82 9.99
C ALA A 266 2.76 2.49 9.02
N GLN A 267 2.85 2.19 7.72
CA GLN A 267 1.92 2.78 6.76
C GLN A 267 0.47 2.36 7.06
N PRO A 268 -0.51 3.26 6.92
CA PRO A 268 -1.92 2.88 6.93
C PRO A 268 -2.20 1.82 5.87
N THR A 269 -2.87 0.74 6.28
CA THR A 269 -3.07 -0.43 5.44
C THR A 269 -4.47 -1.00 5.58
N VAL A 270 -4.90 -1.74 4.56
CA VAL A 270 -6.09 -2.59 4.61
C VAL A 270 -5.77 -3.97 4.04
N SER A 271 -6.25 -5.02 4.70
CA SER A 271 -6.05 -6.40 4.26
C SER A 271 -6.98 -6.73 3.10
N LEU A 272 -6.44 -7.38 2.08
CA LEU A 272 -7.17 -7.87 0.93
C LEU A 272 -7.27 -9.40 1.01
N PRO A 273 -8.41 -10.01 0.64
CA PRO A 273 -8.52 -11.47 0.63
C PRO A 273 -7.61 -12.08 -0.45
N LYS A 274 -7.09 -13.27 -0.21
CA LYS A 274 -6.51 -14.09 -1.28
C LYS A 274 -7.59 -14.36 -2.35
N SER A 275 -7.24 -14.28 -3.63
CA SER A 275 -8.14 -14.66 -4.73
C SER A 275 -7.35 -15.19 -5.92
N SER A 276 -7.44 -16.49 -6.21
CA SER A 276 -6.76 -17.10 -7.37
C SER A 276 -7.48 -16.84 -8.70
N THR A 277 -8.78 -16.52 -8.67
CA THR A 277 -9.61 -16.31 -9.87
C THR A 277 -9.85 -14.85 -10.20
N GLY A 278 -9.28 -13.93 -9.42
CA GLY A 278 -9.55 -12.50 -9.54
C GLY A 278 -10.70 -12.05 -8.65
N THR A 279 -10.62 -10.82 -8.13
CA THR A 279 -11.68 -10.17 -7.38
C THR A 279 -11.55 -8.65 -7.51
N ARG A 280 -12.65 -7.92 -7.27
CA ARG A 280 -12.67 -6.47 -7.17
C ARG A 280 -13.04 -6.05 -5.76
N ARG A 281 -12.28 -5.13 -5.17
CA ARG A 281 -12.52 -4.59 -3.82
C ARG A 281 -12.50 -3.08 -3.89
N CYS A 282 -13.53 -2.46 -3.36
CA CYS A 282 -13.63 -1.01 -3.22
C CYS A 282 -13.56 -0.68 -1.73
N LEU A 283 -12.54 0.09 -1.38
CA LEU A 283 -12.08 0.33 -0.02
C LEU A 283 -12.26 1.81 0.27
N THR A 284 -13.13 2.14 1.22
CA THR A 284 -13.30 3.51 1.71
C THR A 284 -12.14 3.89 2.61
N TRP A 285 -11.90 5.20 2.78
CA TRP A 285 -10.79 5.70 3.60
C TRP A 285 -10.83 5.21 5.05
N ASP A 286 -12.01 5.06 5.64
CA ASP A 286 -12.16 4.59 7.02
C ASP A 286 -11.68 3.14 7.23
N GLN A 287 -11.54 2.34 6.16
CA GLN A 287 -11.05 0.96 6.24
C GLN A 287 -9.52 0.88 6.42
N PHE A 288 -8.78 1.92 6.05
CA PHE A 288 -7.33 1.95 6.24
C PHE A 288 -7.01 2.32 7.68
N LYS A 289 -6.25 1.46 8.34
CA LYS A 289 -5.82 1.62 9.73
C LYS A 289 -4.32 1.44 9.84
N PHE A 290 -3.72 2.03 10.87
CA PHE A 290 -2.37 1.65 11.24
C PHE A 290 -2.31 0.15 11.56
N PRO A 291 -1.22 -0.53 11.21
CA PRO A 291 -1.06 -1.94 11.53
C PRO A 291 -1.06 -2.15 13.05
N SER A 292 -1.52 -3.31 13.50
CA SER A 292 -1.73 -3.60 14.93
C SER A 292 -0.45 -3.54 15.79
N TRP A 293 0.71 -3.70 15.15
CA TRP A 293 2.02 -3.59 15.79
C TRP A 293 2.44 -2.14 16.05
N PHE A 294 1.84 -1.15 15.39
CA PHE A 294 2.15 0.26 15.62
C PHE A 294 1.61 0.73 16.97
N LYS A 295 2.52 0.92 17.93
CA LYS A 295 2.22 1.40 19.29
C LYS A 295 2.52 2.88 19.49
N GLY A 296 3.02 3.58 18.47
CA GLY A 296 3.35 5.01 18.56
C GLY A 296 2.11 5.88 18.78
N GLU A 297 2.35 7.08 19.29
CA GLU A 297 1.34 8.13 19.31
C GLU A 297 1.16 8.67 17.90
N ALA A 298 -0.10 8.88 17.50
CA ALA A 298 -0.46 9.45 16.22
C ALA A 298 -1.70 10.32 16.45
N GLU A 299 -1.49 11.41 17.20
CA GLU A 299 -2.52 12.34 17.62
C GLU A 299 -3.29 12.88 16.41
N GLY A 300 -4.61 12.80 16.45
CA GLY A 300 -5.48 13.18 15.32
C GLY A 300 -5.54 12.17 14.17
N TRP A 301 -4.68 11.14 14.13
CA TRP A 301 -4.68 10.14 13.05
C TRP A 301 -5.47 8.88 13.39
N ARG A 302 -5.44 8.39 14.64
CA ARG A 302 -5.97 7.04 14.95
C ARG A 302 -7.46 6.87 14.67
N GLU A 303 -8.27 7.90 14.90
CA GLU A 303 -9.72 7.84 14.73
C GLU A 303 -10.12 7.81 13.24
N ASN A 304 -9.34 8.47 12.38
CA ASN A 304 -9.67 8.62 10.96
C ASN A 304 -8.45 8.43 10.06
N THR A 305 -7.67 7.37 10.32
CA THR A 305 -6.32 7.19 9.77
C THR A 305 -6.28 7.30 8.25
N GLY A 306 -7.14 6.57 7.54
CA GLY A 306 -7.13 6.64 6.08
C GLY A 306 -7.61 7.97 5.50
N LEU A 307 -8.53 8.69 6.15
CA LEU A 307 -8.97 10.00 5.66
C LEU A 307 -7.91 11.08 5.88
N VAL A 308 -7.17 11.01 6.99
CA VAL A 308 -6.03 11.91 7.22
C VAL A 308 -4.90 11.55 6.27
N ALA A 309 -4.61 10.26 6.09
CA ALA A 309 -3.62 9.77 5.13
C ALA A 309 -3.92 10.19 3.69
N SER A 310 -5.19 10.18 3.28
CA SER A 310 -5.57 10.57 1.91
C SER A 310 -5.35 12.05 1.61
N LYS A 311 -5.13 12.90 2.62
CA LYS A 311 -4.73 14.30 2.44
C LYS A 311 -3.22 14.49 2.25
N HIS A 312 -2.44 13.45 2.50
CA HIS A 312 -0.97 13.46 2.48
C HIS A 312 -0.42 12.32 1.63
N LEU A 313 -1.19 11.85 0.64
CA LEU A 313 -0.86 10.62 -0.06
C LEU A 313 0.23 10.87 -1.09
N VAL A 314 1.30 10.08 -1.04
CA VAL A 314 2.38 10.10 -2.03
C VAL A 314 2.22 8.96 -3.03
N GLY A 315 1.75 7.80 -2.56
CA GLY A 315 1.68 6.58 -3.38
C GLY A 315 0.71 5.55 -2.83
N VAL A 316 0.41 4.56 -3.65
CA VAL A 316 -0.36 3.37 -3.25
C VAL A 316 0.48 2.15 -3.56
N ARG A 317 0.55 1.20 -2.62
CA ARG A 317 1.37 0.00 -2.74
C ARG A 317 0.54 -1.25 -2.49
N PHE A 318 0.60 -2.19 -3.42
CA PHE A 318 0.11 -3.55 -3.24
C PHE A 318 1.23 -4.41 -2.69
N LYS A 319 1.06 -4.88 -1.45
CA LYS A 319 2.08 -5.64 -0.72
C LYS A 319 1.67 -7.08 -0.55
N LEU A 320 2.60 -7.98 -0.80
CA LEU A 320 2.49 -9.41 -0.51
C LEU A 320 3.47 -9.77 0.58
N GLN A 321 2.94 -10.13 1.76
CA GLN A 321 3.72 -10.59 2.89
C GLN A 321 3.17 -11.94 3.37
N ALA A 322 3.95 -13.00 3.21
CA ALA A 322 3.51 -14.37 3.49
C ALA A 322 4.69 -15.24 3.94
N LEU A 323 4.44 -16.53 4.12
CA LEU A 323 5.52 -17.50 4.34
C LEU A 323 6.46 -17.54 3.12
N GLU A 324 7.63 -18.16 3.29
CA GLU A 324 8.54 -18.40 2.17
C GLU A 324 7.85 -19.22 1.07
N GLY A 325 8.08 -18.83 -0.18
CA GLY A 325 7.45 -19.47 -1.32
C GLY A 325 7.33 -18.56 -2.53
N ASN A 326 6.67 -19.09 -3.57
CA ASN A 326 6.43 -18.40 -4.82
C ASN A 326 4.93 -18.11 -4.95
N TYR A 327 4.57 -16.84 -5.13
CA TYR A 327 3.18 -16.40 -5.18
C TYR A 327 2.93 -15.56 -6.43
N ILE A 328 2.12 -16.10 -7.33
CA ILE A 328 1.66 -15.39 -8.52
C ILE A 328 0.67 -14.30 -8.09
N PHE A 329 0.82 -13.11 -8.66
CA PHE A 329 -0.13 -12.01 -8.51
C PHE A 329 -0.38 -11.30 -9.83
N HIS A 330 -1.53 -10.64 -9.91
CA HIS A 330 -1.93 -9.81 -11.04
C HIS A 330 -2.82 -8.68 -10.54
N ILE A 331 -2.50 -7.43 -10.90
CA ILE A 331 -3.30 -6.23 -10.63
C ILE A 331 -3.80 -5.74 -11.99
N ALA A 332 -5.10 -5.88 -12.23
CA ALA A 332 -5.72 -5.58 -13.52
C ALA A 332 -6.29 -4.16 -13.58
N PHE A 333 -6.69 -3.62 -12.42
CA PHE A 333 -7.36 -2.32 -12.35
C PHE A 333 -7.08 -1.63 -11.03
N LEU A 334 -6.98 -0.31 -11.09
CA LEU A 334 -6.99 0.56 -9.93
C LEU A 334 -7.78 1.83 -10.26
N GLY A 335 -8.63 2.30 -9.35
CA GLY A 335 -9.32 3.56 -9.52
C GLY A 335 -9.88 4.11 -8.23
N SER A 336 -10.47 5.30 -8.25
CA SER A 336 -11.16 5.87 -7.11
C SER A 336 -12.50 5.15 -6.84
N ASN A 337 -13.00 5.22 -5.61
CA ASN A 337 -14.18 4.46 -5.16
C ASN A 337 -15.52 5.05 -5.66
N ASP A 338 -15.51 6.32 -5.97
CA ASP A 338 -16.66 7.13 -6.38
C ASP A 338 -16.96 7.09 -7.88
N LEU A 339 -16.17 6.36 -8.69
CA LEU A 339 -16.50 6.07 -10.10
C LEU A 339 -17.77 5.23 -10.27
N GLY A 340 -18.45 4.88 -9.19
CA GLY A 340 -19.60 4.00 -9.23
C GLY A 340 -19.17 2.59 -9.68
N VAL A 341 -20.04 1.62 -9.43
CA VAL A 341 -19.84 0.27 -9.92
C VAL A 341 -20.16 0.26 -11.42
N GLU A 342 -19.35 0.93 -12.25
CA GLU A 342 -19.38 0.64 -13.68
C GLU A 342 -18.83 -0.78 -13.84
N ARG A 343 -19.77 -1.66 -14.19
CA ARG A 343 -19.56 -3.08 -14.45
C ARG A 343 -18.65 -3.20 -15.67
N PHE A 344 -17.37 -3.41 -15.45
CA PHE A 344 -16.51 -3.98 -16.47
C PHE A 344 -16.72 -5.50 -16.43
N TYR A 345 -17.38 -6.02 -17.47
CA TYR A 345 -17.46 -7.44 -17.81
C TYR A 345 -16.29 -7.79 -18.73
#